data_AF-A0A0C4DNR2-F1
#
_entry.id   AF-A0A0C4DNR2-F1
#
_cell.length_a   1.000
_cell.length_b   1.000
_cell.length_c   1.000
_cell.angle_alpha   90.00
_cell.angle_beta   90.00
_cell.angle_gamma   90.00
#
_symmetry.space_group_name_H-M   'P 1'
#
loop_
_entity.id
_entity.type
_entity.pdbx_description
1 polymer ?
#
loop_
_entity_poly.entity_id
_entity_poly.type
_entity_poly.pdbx_seq_one_letter_code
_entity_poly.pdbx_strand_id
1 'polypeptide(L)'
;MSGPNPTTAVSAPGKVLLAGGYLVLDRKYTGLVLGLSARINVVAEEINTIPGVQLTEIVVESPQFQQAQWRYGYRLAEEDGGIKITQLQVGTDMSKNPFVETALSYALTYIAKVGNHGPSHSMKPARLTVLADNDYYSQPSDSSTSAPETIAHGAAPAGARSSRFARFPTTLSGANKTGLGSSAALVTALTAALLTHYLPPQFLEKWSSDKKVRVRLLGVKGEMEGVRMESLKEYEGWV
;
A
#
# COMPACT_ATOMS: atom_id res chain seq x y z
N MET A 1 1.28 -26.98 -5.36
CA MET A 1 0.71 -25.72 -4.87
C MET A 1 1.79 -24.67 -5.03
N SER A 2 1.58 -23.63 -5.84
CA SER A 2 2.55 -22.53 -5.95
C SER A 2 2.61 -21.82 -4.60
N GLY A 3 3.81 -21.74 -4.01
CA GLY A 3 4.05 -21.02 -2.75
C GLY A 3 3.87 -19.51 -2.90
N PRO A 4 4.06 -18.75 -1.81
CA PRO A 4 4.02 -17.28 -1.85
C PRO A 4 4.99 -16.72 -2.89
N ASN A 5 4.64 -15.57 -3.47
CA ASN A 5 5.50 -14.90 -4.44
C ASN A 5 6.68 -14.26 -3.69
N PRO A 6 7.95 -14.49 -4.09
CA PRO A 6 9.11 -14.00 -3.35
C PRO A 6 9.12 -12.47 -3.23
N THR A 7 8.70 -11.79 -4.30
CA THR A 7 8.54 -10.34 -4.34
C THR A 7 7.34 -9.98 -5.21
N THR A 8 6.52 -9.02 -4.76
CA THR A 8 5.38 -8.49 -5.51
C THR A 8 5.29 -7.00 -5.36
N ALA A 9 5.10 -6.26 -6.46
CA ALA A 9 4.82 -4.84 -6.42
C ALA A 9 3.41 -4.56 -6.95
N VAL A 10 2.66 -3.77 -6.18
CA VAL A 10 1.32 -3.33 -6.54
C VAL A 10 1.16 -1.84 -6.26
N SER A 11 0.20 -1.22 -6.92
CA SER A 11 -0.19 0.16 -6.64
C SER A 11 -1.70 0.33 -6.61
N ALA A 12 -2.18 1.35 -5.87
CA ALA A 12 -3.57 1.75 -5.84
C ALA A 12 -3.71 3.26 -6.13
N PRO A 13 -4.72 3.67 -6.91
CA PRO A 13 -4.91 5.06 -7.31
C PRO A 13 -5.53 5.89 -6.19
N GLY A 14 -5.31 7.19 -6.27
CA GLY A 14 -5.95 8.19 -5.43
C GLY A 14 -7.38 8.47 -5.87
N LYS A 15 -8.08 9.26 -5.05
CA LYS A 15 -9.44 9.70 -5.37
C LYS A 15 -9.69 11.12 -4.89
N VAL A 16 -10.55 11.83 -5.61
CA VAL A 16 -11.04 13.16 -5.22
C VAL A 16 -12.55 13.24 -5.39
N LEU A 17 -13.24 13.77 -4.38
CA LEU A 17 -14.64 14.14 -4.46
C LEU A 17 -14.73 15.50 -5.17
N LEU A 18 -15.05 15.48 -6.47
CA LEU A 18 -15.11 16.68 -7.30
C LEU A 18 -16.40 17.48 -7.05
N ALA A 19 -17.52 16.79 -6.83
CA ALA A 19 -18.82 17.41 -6.59
C ALA A 19 -19.63 16.66 -5.53
N GLY A 20 -20.52 17.38 -4.85
CA GLY A 20 -21.37 16.86 -3.77
C GLY A 20 -21.01 17.43 -2.40
N GLY A 21 -19.72 17.47 -2.05
CA GLY A 21 -19.26 17.99 -0.75
C GLY A 21 -20.01 17.31 0.42
N TYR A 22 -20.48 18.10 1.39
CA TYR A 22 -21.28 17.57 2.50
C TYR A 22 -22.71 17.19 2.13
N LEU A 23 -23.21 17.54 0.93
CA LEU A 23 -24.57 17.17 0.51
C LEU A 23 -24.73 15.66 0.41
N VAL A 24 -23.64 14.92 0.15
CA VAL A 24 -23.65 13.45 0.09
C VAL A 24 -24.03 12.78 1.42
N LEU A 25 -24.08 13.53 2.52
CA LEU A 25 -24.58 13.03 3.81
C LEU A 25 -26.11 12.86 3.82
N ASP A 26 -26.82 13.55 2.93
CA ASP A 26 -28.24 13.35 2.68
C ASP A 26 -28.42 12.47 1.43
N ARG A 27 -29.17 11.38 1.59
CA ARG A 27 -29.44 10.38 0.53
C ARG A 27 -30.09 10.97 -0.72
N LYS A 28 -30.69 12.16 -0.63
CA LYS A 28 -31.27 12.87 -1.78
C LYS A 28 -30.21 13.35 -2.78
N TYR A 29 -28.96 13.55 -2.34
CA TYR A 29 -27.92 14.13 -3.19
C TYR A 29 -26.83 13.11 -3.54
N THR A 30 -26.32 13.24 -4.77
CA THR A 30 -25.24 12.40 -5.29
C THR A 30 -23.93 13.17 -5.35
N GLY A 31 -22.82 12.48 -5.08
CA GLY A 31 -21.47 13.01 -5.29
C GLY A 31 -20.83 12.46 -6.57
N LEU A 32 -19.84 13.17 -7.09
CA LEU A 32 -18.97 12.72 -8.18
C LEU A 32 -17.55 12.54 -7.64
N VAL A 33 -17.03 11.31 -7.74
CA VAL A 33 -15.66 10.97 -7.35
C VAL A 33 -14.87 10.57 -8.59
N LEU A 34 -13.68 11.14 -8.75
CA LEU A 34 -12.73 10.75 -9.80
C LEU A 34 -11.59 9.92 -9.21
N GLY A 35 -11.23 8.84 -9.90
CA GLY A 35 -9.97 8.15 -9.67
C GLY A 35 -8.83 8.94 -10.32
N LEU A 36 -7.66 8.94 -9.69
CA LEU A 36 -6.51 9.73 -10.14
C LEU A 36 -5.37 8.84 -10.61
N SER A 37 -4.49 9.43 -11.43
CA SER A 37 -3.24 8.79 -11.84
C SER A 37 -2.23 8.66 -10.69
N ALA A 38 -2.29 9.54 -9.69
CA ALA A 38 -1.44 9.50 -8.49
C ALA A 38 -1.68 8.21 -7.68
N ARG A 39 -0.61 7.48 -7.36
CA ARG A 39 -0.69 6.16 -6.70
C ARG A 39 0.09 6.04 -5.40
N ILE A 40 -0.42 5.19 -4.52
CA ILE A 40 0.38 4.60 -3.45
C ILE A 40 0.76 3.20 -3.89
N ASN A 41 2.05 2.91 -3.77
CA ASN A 41 2.71 1.71 -4.21
C ASN A 41 3.15 0.92 -2.98
N VAL A 42 3.08 -0.40 -3.07
CA VAL A 42 3.55 -1.31 -2.03
C VAL A 42 4.35 -2.42 -2.70
N VAL A 43 5.60 -2.56 -2.29
CA VAL A 43 6.46 -3.70 -2.65
C VAL A 43 6.53 -4.62 -1.44
N ALA A 44 6.02 -5.84 -1.60
CA ALA A 44 6.06 -6.88 -0.60
C ALA A 44 7.15 -7.91 -0.93
N GLU A 45 8.00 -8.20 0.04
CA GLU A 45 9.15 -9.09 -0.07
C GLU A 45 9.18 -10.08 1.09
N GLU A 46 9.45 -11.34 0.80
CA GLU A 46 9.63 -12.36 1.83
C GLU A 46 10.89 -12.06 2.66
N ILE A 47 10.79 -12.10 3.99
CA ILE A 47 11.95 -11.99 4.88
C ILE A 47 12.58 -13.38 5.02
N ASN A 48 13.73 -13.58 4.38
CA ASN A 48 14.47 -14.83 4.49
C ASN A 48 15.08 -14.97 5.89
N THR A 49 14.78 -16.07 6.58
CA THR A 49 15.41 -16.42 7.86
C THR A 49 16.46 -17.51 7.68
N ILE A 50 17.37 -17.60 8.64
CA ILE A 50 18.40 -18.65 8.69
C ILE A 50 17.75 -19.94 9.24
N PRO A 51 18.16 -21.14 8.81
CA PRO A 51 17.66 -22.39 9.36
C PRO A 51 17.68 -22.41 10.90
N GLY A 52 16.56 -22.80 11.51
CA GLY A 52 16.38 -22.82 12.96
C GLY A 52 15.79 -21.54 13.57
N VAL A 53 15.66 -20.45 12.80
CA VAL A 53 14.99 -19.21 13.24
C VAL A 53 13.58 -19.16 12.64
N GLN A 54 12.56 -19.21 13.51
CA GLN A 54 11.18 -18.92 13.15
C GLN A 54 10.85 -17.47 13.50
N LEU A 55 10.41 -16.71 12.50
CA LEU A 55 10.00 -15.33 12.65
C LEU A 55 8.56 -15.17 12.19
N THR A 56 7.71 -14.62 13.05
CA THR A 56 6.30 -14.31 12.79
C THR A 56 6.12 -12.80 12.76
N GLU A 57 6.77 -12.16 11.79
CA GLU A 57 6.85 -10.72 11.71
C GLU A 57 6.41 -10.18 10.34
N ILE A 58 5.67 -9.06 10.37
CA ILE A 58 5.48 -8.18 9.24
C ILE A 58 6.13 -6.83 9.54
N VAL A 59 7.02 -6.40 8.65
CA VAL A 59 7.59 -5.05 8.69
C VAL A 59 6.90 -4.21 7.63
N VAL A 60 6.36 -3.07 8.02
CA VAL A 60 5.82 -2.08 7.08
C VAL A 60 6.64 -0.81 7.21
N GLU A 61 7.15 -0.28 6.10
CA GLU A 61 7.97 0.92 6.12
C GLU A 61 7.68 1.84 4.95
N SER A 62 8.01 3.11 5.11
CA SER A 62 7.87 4.14 4.09
C SER A 62 9.15 4.98 4.09
N PRO A 63 10.18 4.62 3.29
CA PRO A 63 11.49 5.27 3.31
C PRO A 63 11.47 6.76 2.89
N GLN A 64 10.32 7.24 2.41
CA GLN A 64 10.07 8.65 2.13
C GLN A 64 10.03 9.52 3.39
N PHE A 65 9.70 8.97 4.57
CA PHE A 65 9.49 9.77 5.79
C PHE A 65 10.41 9.32 6.92
N GLN A 66 10.74 10.25 7.82
CA GLN A 66 11.51 9.93 9.01
C GLN A 66 10.70 9.02 9.94
N GLN A 67 11.38 8.01 10.51
CA GLN A 67 10.81 7.09 11.51
C GLN A 67 9.52 6.37 11.05
N ALA A 68 9.28 6.27 9.74
CA ALA A 68 8.09 5.62 9.20
C ALA A 68 8.36 4.12 8.99
N GLN A 69 8.58 3.42 10.09
CA GLN A 69 8.69 1.96 10.13
C GLN A 69 7.84 1.42 11.27
N TRP A 70 7.06 0.38 10.98
CA TRP A 70 6.17 -0.29 11.91
C TRP A 70 6.39 -1.80 11.83
N ARG A 71 6.78 -2.40 12.95
CA ARG A 71 7.05 -3.84 13.07
C ARG A 71 5.90 -4.50 13.82
N TYR A 72 5.39 -5.61 13.29
CA TYR A 72 4.21 -6.29 13.81
C TYR A 72 4.45 -7.78 13.93
N GLY A 73 4.23 -8.32 15.12
CA GLY A 73 4.05 -9.75 15.33
C GLY A 73 2.62 -10.14 14.96
N TYR A 74 2.44 -11.34 14.42
CA TYR A 74 1.10 -11.87 14.15
C TYR A 74 0.96 -13.31 14.66
N ARG A 75 -0.25 -13.64 15.11
CA ARG A 75 -0.60 -15.01 15.52
C ARG A 75 -2.05 -15.32 15.18
N LEU A 76 -2.33 -16.59 14.91
CA LEU A 76 -3.70 -17.08 14.85
C LEU A 76 -4.31 -17.04 16.26
N ALA A 77 -5.48 -16.41 16.38
CA ALA A 77 -6.27 -16.42 17.59
C ALA A 77 -7.04 -17.74 17.71
N GLU A 78 -7.42 -18.09 18.94
CA GLU A 78 -8.25 -19.26 19.21
C GLU A 78 -9.70 -19.01 18.73
N GLU A 79 -10.50 -20.08 18.71
CA GLU A 79 -11.96 -20.00 18.46
C GLU A 79 -12.36 -19.31 17.14
N ASP A 80 -11.57 -19.47 16.07
CA ASP A 80 -11.80 -18.83 14.76
C ASP A 80 -11.77 -17.28 14.81
N GLY A 81 -11.10 -16.71 15.83
CA GLY A 81 -10.96 -15.26 16.04
C GLY A 81 -10.05 -14.53 15.06
N GLY A 82 -9.54 -15.23 14.03
CA GLY A 82 -8.69 -14.66 12.99
C GLY A 82 -7.24 -14.40 13.41
N ILE A 83 -6.57 -13.48 12.73
CA ILE A 83 -5.19 -13.09 13.02
C ILE A 83 -5.16 -11.91 13.98
N LYS A 84 -4.48 -12.09 15.11
CA LYS A 84 -4.17 -11.02 16.06
C LYS A 84 -2.82 -10.39 15.74
N ILE A 85 -2.82 -9.08 15.52
CA ILE A 85 -1.63 -8.27 15.32
C ILE A 85 -1.16 -7.69 16.66
N THR A 86 0.15 -7.74 16.90
CA THR A 86 0.81 -7.12 18.06
C THR A 86 1.93 -6.24 17.55
N GLN A 87 1.86 -4.92 17.78
CA GLN A 87 2.98 -4.05 17.44
C GLN A 87 4.19 -4.42 18.29
N LEU A 88 5.32 -4.66 17.62
CA LEU A 88 6.60 -4.93 18.28
C LEU A 88 7.27 -3.59 18.60
N GLN A 89 7.91 -3.51 19.76
CA GLN A 89 8.58 -2.30 20.20
C GLN A 89 9.78 -2.00 19.32
N VAL A 90 9.84 -0.78 18.77
CA VAL A 90 10.99 -0.24 18.06
C VAL A 90 11.43 1.02 18.79
N GLY A 91 12.48 0.93 19.61
CA GLY A 91 12.98 2.06 20.38
C GLY A 91 12.09 2.47 21.57
N THR A 92 12.19 3.74 21.97
CA THR A 92 11.50 4.31 23.14
C THR A 92 10.09 4.82 22.84
N ASP A 93 9.78 5.18 21.58
CA ASP A 93 8.48 5.70 21.17
C ASP A 93 7.74 4.73 20.24
N MET A 94 6.55 4.29 20.65
CA MET A 94 5.66 3.49 19.82
C MET A 94 4.74 4.40 18.99
N SER A 95 5.14 4.73 17.76
CA SER A 95 4.22 5.36 16.80
C SER A 95 3.27 4.30 16.23
N LYS A 96 1.96 4.45 16.49
CA LYS A 96 0.94 3.54 15.94
C LYS A 96 0.52 4.01 14.56
N ASN A 97 0.34 3.07 13.64
CA ASN A 97 -0.35 3.33 12.37
C ASN A 97 -1.64 2.50 12.30
N PRO A 98 -2.80 3.06 12.71
CA PRO A 98 -4.05 2.31 12.80
C PRO A 98 -4.54 1.81 11.43
N PHE A 99 -4.19 2.51 10.34
CA PHE A 99 -4.54 2.08 8.98
C PHE A 99 -3.78 0.80 8.61
N VAL A 100 -2.48 0.74 8.91
CA VAL A 100 -1.65 -0.44 8.68
C VAL A 100 -2.08 -1.59 9.57
N GLU A 101 -2.23 -1.36 10.87
CA GLU A 101 -2.64 -2.39 11.85
C GLU A 101 -3.99 -3.02 11.48
N THR A 102 -4.96 -2.19 11.10
CA THR A 102 -6.28 -2.64 10.66
C THR A 102 -6.19 -3.43 9.36
N ALA A 103 -5.45 -2.92 8.36
CA ALA A 103 -5.28 -3.62 7.09
C ALA A 103 -4.62 -5.00 7.26
N LEU A 104 -3.58 -5.09 8.09
CA LEU A 104 -2.92 -6.35 8.42
C LEU A 104 -3.88 -7.31 9.12
N SER A 105 -4.60 -6.84 10.16
CA SER A 105 -5.52 -7.67 10.93
C SER A 105 -6.56 -8.34 10.04
N TYR A 106 -7.25 -7.57 9.19
CA TYR A 106 -8.30 -8.11 8.32
C TYR A 106 -7.75 -8.92 7.14
N ALA A 107 -6.73 -8.42 6.44
CA ALA A 107 -6.20 -9.09 5.26
C ALA A 107 -5.55 -10.43 5.64
N LEU A 108 -4.73 -10.46 6.68
CA LEU A 108 -4.08 -11.69 7.14
C LEU A 108 -5.10 -12.68 7.72
N THR A 109 -6.14 -12.21 8.42
CA THR A 109 -7.26 -13.07 8.86
C THR A 109 -7.91 -13.77 7.68
N TYR A 110 -8.24 -12.99 6.66
CA TYR A 110 -8.86 -13.51 5.46
C TYR A 110 -7.93 -14.51 4.74
N ILE A 111 -6.65 -14.16 4.53
CA ILE A 111 -5.65 -15.03 3.92
C ILE A 111 -5.52 -16.34 4.70
N ALA A 112 -5.46 -16.28 6.03
CA ALA A 112 -5.35 -17.46 6.87
C ALA A 112 -6.56 -18.39 6.69
N LYS A 113 -7.77 -17.80 6.63
CA LYS A 113 -9.02 -18.53 6.44
C LYS A 113 -9.12 -19.18 5.07
N VAL A 114 -8.74 -18.48 4.00
CA VAL A 114 -8.92 -18.97 2.61
C VAL A 114 -7.75 -19.81 2.10
N GLY A 115 -6.55 -19.58 2.62
CA GLY A 115 -5.32 -20.28 2.25
C GLY A 115 -5.12 -21.60 3.00
N ASN A 116 -6.05 -21.99 3.88
CA ASN A 116 -5.91 -23.11 4.81
C ASN A 116 -4.61 -23.04 5.64
N HIS A 117 -4.19 -21.83 6.03
CA HIS A 117 -3.06 -21.66 6.94
C HIS A 117 -3.51 -22.05 8.36
N GLY A 118 -3.34 -23.33 8.68
CA GLY A 118 -3.51 -23.85 10.04
C GLY A 118 -2.31 -23.52 10.93
N PRO A 119 -2.34 -23.93 12.21
CA PRO A 119 -1.25 -23.72 13.17
C PRO A 119 0.11 -24.23 12.68
N SER A 120 0.12 -25.25 11.82
CA SER A 120 1.32 -25.88 11.26
C SER A 120 1.83 -25.24 9.96
N HIS A 121 1.07 -24.33 9.33
CA HIS A 121 1.43 -23.64 8.10
C HIS A 121 1.36 -22.13 8.32
N SER A 122 2.31 -21.59 9.08
CA SER A 122 2.38 -20.15 9.30
C SER A 122 2.64 -19.43 7.99
N MET A 123 2.01 -18.28 7.80
CA MET A 123 2.43 -17.33 6.76
C MET A 123 3.92 -17.03 6.96
N LYS A 124 4.61 -16.73 5.87
CA LYS A 124 6.02 -16.37 5.94
C LYS A 124 6.15 -14.90 6.37
N PRO A 125 7.19 -14.54 7.11
CA PRO A 125 7.44 -13.14 7.44
C PRO A 125 7.70 -12.33 6.17
N ALA A 126 7.28 -11.07 6.15
CA ALA A 126 7.41 -10.21 4.98
C ALA A 126 7.69 -8.75 5.35
N ARG A 127 8.38 -8.06 4.44
CA ARG A 127 8.58 -6.61 4.46
C ARG A 127 7.67 -5.99 3.40
N LEU A 128 6.95 -4.93 3.75
CA LEU A 128 6.12 -4.14 2.85
C LEU A 128 6.64 -2.70 2.81
N THR A 129 7.27 -2.34 1.70
CA THR A 129 7.78 -0.99 1.45
C THR A 129 6.72 -0.17 0.73
N VAL A 130 6.26 0.90 1.38
CA VAL A 130 5.23 1.82 0.91
C VAL A 130 5.87 3.05 0.28
N LEU A 131 5.46 3.38 -0.94
CA LEU A 131 5.92 4.56 -1.68
C LEU A 131 4.72 5.30 -2.28
N ALA A 132 4.50 6.54 -1.89
CA ALA A 132 3.48 7.42 -2.44
C ALA A 132 4.07 8.34 -3.51
N ASP A 133 3.37 8.46 -4.64
CA ASP A 133 3.67 9.47 -5.65
C ASP A 133 3.63 10.88 -5.02
N ASN A 134 4.47 11.79 -5.53
CA ASN A 134 4.64 13.15 -4.98
C ASN A 134 3.32 13.92 -4.83
N ASP A 135 2.33 13.66 -5.66
CA ASP A 135 1.00 14.29 -5.63
C ASP A 135 0.26 14.12 -4.30
N TYR A 136 0.59 13.11 -3.48
CA TYR A 136 -0.09 12.87 -2.20
C TYR A 136 0.32 13.85 -1.08
N TYR A 137 1.49 14.48 -1.21
CA TYR A 137 2.06 15.31 -0.15
C TYR A 137 2.65 16.60 -0.71
N SER A 138 2.47 17.70 0.02
CA SER A 138 3.13 18.96 -0.34
C SER A 138 4.64 18.80 -0.27
N GLN A 139 5.33 19.14 -1.37
CA GLN A 139 6.76 18.94 -1.50
C GLN A 139 7.54 19.94 -0.62
N PRO A 140 8.69 19.55 -0.04
CA PRO A 140 9.56 20.47 0.68
C PRO A 140 10.05 21.59 -0.26
N SER A 141 10.12 22.83 0.25
CA SER A 141 10.58 24.00 -0.53
C SER A 141 11.99 23.84 -1.12
N ASP A 142 12.82 22.97 -0.54
CA ASP A 142 14.22 22.78 -0.94
C ASP A 142 14.40 21.82 -2.13
N SER A 143 13.31 21.32 -2.74
CA SER A 143 13.38 20.62 -4.03
C SER A 143 13.75 21.55 -5.20
N SER A 144 13.96 22.85 -4.95
CA SER A 144 14.40 23.86 -5.90
C SER A 144 15.92 23.89 -6.14
N THR A 145 16.63 22.76 -6.00
CA THR A 145 18.01 22.64 -6.52
C THR A 145 18.01 22.07 -7.93
N SER A 146 17.42 22.81 -8.87
CA SER A 146 18.00 23.10 -10.19
C SER A 146 17.14 24.09 -10.99
N ALA A 147 17.73 25.27 -11.20
CA ALA A 147 17.33 26.37 -12.09
C ALA A 147 16.20 27.32 -11.62
N PRO A 148 16.34 28.64 -11.89
CA PRO A 148 15.37 29.65 -11.47
C PRO A 148 14.07 29.55 -12.29
N GLU A 149 12.94 29.53 -11.59
CA GLU A 149 11.61 29.56 -12.18
C GLU A 149 11.33 30.96 -12.76
N THR A 150 11.40 31.09 -14.08
CA THR A 150 10.68 32.15 -14.79
C THR A 150 9.22 31.75 -14.90
N ILE A 151 8.34 32.57 -14.32
CA ILE A 151 6.89 32.45 -14.42
C ILE A 151 6.50 32.58 -15.91
N ALA A 152 6.20 31.46 -16.55
CA ALA A 152 5.59 31.44 -17.88
C ALA A 152 4.44 30.42 -17.91
N HIS A 153 3.23 30.93 -18.14
CA HIS A 153 2.08 30.14 -18.54
C HIS A 153 2.38 29.46 -19.89
N GLY A 154 2.84 28.21 -19.87
CA GLY A 154 3.16 27.45 -21.06
C GLY A 154 3.81 26.12 -20.69
N ALA A 155 3.41 25.05 -21.37
CA ALA A 155 3.80 23.67 -21.10
C ALA A 155 5.29 23.52 -20.73
N ALA A 156 5.54 22.91 -19.56
CA ALA A 156 6.88 22.66 -19.06
C ALA A 156 7.70 21.81 -20.05
N PRO A 157 9.01 22.11 -20.24
CA PRO A 157 9.85 21.37 -21.16
C PRO A 157 10.05 19.93 -20.67
N ALA A 158 9.87 18.98 -21.59
CA ALA A 158 10.11 17.56 -21.37
C ALA A 158 11.62 17.28 -21.20
N GLY A 159 12.15 17.38 -19.98
CA GLY A 159 13.58 17.15 -19.76
C GLY A 159 14.06 16.93 -18.32
N ALA A 160 13.41 17.52 -17.32
CA ALA A 160 13.70 17.24 -15.91
C ALA A 160 12.49 16.57 -15.28
N ARG A 161 12.36 15.25 -15.44
CA ARG A 161 11.38 14.50 -14.63
C ARG A 161 11.80 14.63 -13.18
N SER A 162 11.03 15.35 -12.37
CA SER A 162 11.15 15.19 -10.93
C SER A 162 10.97 13.70 -10.62
N SER A 163 11.83 13.17 -9.75
CA SER A 163 11.71 11.79 -9.27
C SER A 163 10.27 11.54 -8.83
N ARG A 164 9.65 10.44 -9.28
CA ARG A 164 8.25 10.07 -8.96
C ARG A 164 7.97 10.07 -7.44
N PHE A 165 9.00 9.78 -6.66
CA PHE A 165 8.99 9.75 -5.20
C PHE A 165 9.98 10.77 -4.63
N ALA A 166 9.61 11.44 -3.56
CA ALA A 166 10.48 12.34 -2.81
C ALA A 166 10.75 11.81 -1.40
N ARG A 167 11.89 12.23 -0.82
CA ARG A 167 12.18 12.08 0.61
C ARG A 167 11.77 13.35 1.33
N PHE A 168 11.14 13.18 2.48
CA PHE A 168 10.62 14.25 3.32
C PHE A 168 11.45 14.34 4.60
N PRO A 169 11.80 15.57 5.05
CA PRO A 169 12.50 15.78 6.31
C PRO A 169 11.57 15.64 7.53
N THR A 170 10.33 15.17 7.35
CA THR A 170 9.31 15.05 8.39
C THR A 170 8.89 13.60 8.59
N THR A 171 8.20 13.34 9.71
CA THR A 171 7.50 12.07 9.91
C THR A 171 6.25 11.99 9.02
N LEU A 172 5.72 10.79 8.79
CA LEU A 172 4.49 10.62 8.00
C LEU A 172 3.31 11.42 8.57
N SER A 173 3.22 11.55 9.90
CA SER A 173 2.20 12.38 10.57
C SER A 173 2.40 13.88 10.37
N GLY A 174 3.65 14.33 10.20
CA GLY A 174 3.98 15.73 9.95
C GLY A 174 3.96 16.12 8.47
N ALA A 175 3.74 15.18 7.56
CA ALA A 175 3.63 15.45 6.14
C ALA A 175 2.26 16.05 5.77
N ASN A 176 2.28 17.13 5.01
CA ASN A 176 1.06 17.83 4.58
C ASN A 176 0.36 17.03 3.47
N LYS A 177 -0.83 16.51 3.76
CA LYS A 177 -1.64 15.74 2.82
C LYS A 177 -2.39 16.66 1.85
N THR A 178 -2.46 16.29 0.58
CA THR A 178 -3.12 17.06 -0.48
C THR A 178 -4.62 16.77 -0.64
N GLY A 179 -5.16 15.81 0.14
CA GLY A 179 -6.58 15.45 0.09
C GLY A 179 -6.96 14.39 -0.96
N LEU A 180 -5.99 13.81 -1.67
CA LEU A 180 -6.22 12.76 -2.68
C LEU A 180 -6.61 11.38 -2.11
N GLY A 181 -6.92 11.32 -0.81
CA GLY A 181 -7.28 10.08 -0.12
C GLY A 181 -6.10 9.14 0.18
N SER A 182 -4.97 9.66 0.64
CA SER A 182 -3.75 8.86 0.92
C SER A 182 -3.99 7.65 1.83
N SER A 183 -4.79 7.77 2.90
CA SER A 183 -5.09 6.63 3.78
C SER A 183 -5.90 5.54 3.06
N ALA A 184 -6.83 5.91 2.18
CA ALA A 184 -7.63 4.96 1.42
C ALA A 184 -6.78 4.23 0.37
N ALA A 185 -5.92 4.97 -0.36
CA ALA A 185 -4.99 4.37 -1.30
C ALA A 185 -3.97 3.46 -0.60
N LEU A 186 -3.48 3.85 0.58
CA LEU A 186 -2.56 3.06 1.41
C LEU A 186 -3.18 1.72 1.82
N VAL A 187 -4.37 1.76 2.43
CA VAL A 187 -5.07 0.54 2.86
C VAL A 187 -5.35 -0.35 1.66
N THR A 188 -5.79 0.24 0.54
CA THR A 188 -6.08 -0.50 -0.69
C THR A 188 -4.83 -1.19 -1.26
N ALA A 189 -3.71 -0.46 -1.35
CA ALA A 189 -2.45 -1.00 -1.87
C ALA A 189 -1.86 -2.07 -0.92
N LEU A 190 -1.91 -1.86 0.39
CA LEU A 190 -1.46 -2.85 1.39
C LEU A 190 -2.29 -4.13 1.32
N THR A 191 -3.62 -4.02 1.32
CA THR A 191 -4.49 -5.19 1.21
C THR A 191 -4.23 -5.94 -0.10
N ALA A 192 -4.11 -5.22 -1.22
CA ALA A 192 -3.77 -5.84 -2.50
C ALA A 192 -2.41 -6.55 -2.46
N ALA A 193 -1.39 -5.91 -1.88
CA ALA A 193 -0.04 -6.48 -1.78
C ALA A 193 -0.08 -7.79 -0.98
N LEU A 194 -0.72 -7.79 0.19
CA LEU A 194 -0.84 -8.97 1.04
C LEU A 194 -1.56 -10.12 0.34
N LEU A 195 -2.70 -9.83 -0.30
CA LEU A 195 -3.46 -10.85 -1.03
C LEU A 195 -2.66 -11.42 -2.19
N THR A 196 -1.96 -10.58 -2.94
CA THR A 196 -1.13 -10.98 -4.09
C THR A 196 0.11 -11.76 -3.66
N HIS A 197 0.70 -11.39 -2.53
CA HIS A 197 1.93 -11.98 -2.02
C HIS A 197 1.68 -13.38 -1.44
N TYR A 198 0.59 -13.55 -0.69
CA TYR A 198 0.32 -14.78 0.05
C TYR A 198 -0.67 -15.74 -0.62
N LEU A 199 -1.57 -15.27 -1.49
CA LEU A 199 -2.52 -16.15 -2.17
C LEU A 199 -2.02 -16.55 -3.55
N PRO A 200 -2.20 -17.83 -3.94
CA PRO A 200 -1.79 -18.27 -5.26
C PRO A 200 -2.64 -17.58 -6.34
N PRO A 201 -2.09 -17.26 -7.52
CA PRO A 201 -2.83 -16.58 -8.59
C PRO A 201 -4.14 -17.30 -8.97
N GLN A 202 -4.15 -18.63 -8.94
CA GLN A 202 -5.32 -19.46 -9.26
C GLN A 202 -6.48 -19.25 -8.27
N PHE A 203 -6.18 -18.91 -7.01
CA PHE A 203 -7.21 -18.59 -6.04
C PHE A 203 -7.97 -17.33 -6.45
N LEU A 204 -7.25 -16.28 -6.86
CA LEU A 204 -7.83 -15.01 -7.27
C LEU A 204 -8.63 -15.16 -8.57
N GLU A 205 -8.12 -15.94 -9.52
CA GLU A 205 -8.84 -16.29 -10.76
C GLU A 205 -10.14 -17.04 -10.47
N LYS A 206 -10.10 -18.05 -9.59
CA LYS A 206 -11.28 -18.83 -9.22
C LYS A 206 -12.32 -17.96 -8.50
N TRP A 207 -11.89 -17.15 -7.53
CA TRP A 207 -12.78 -16.21 -6.84
C TRP A 207 -13.50 -15.29 -7.82
N SER A 208 -12.76 -14.77 -8.81
CA SER A 208 -13.34 -13.92 -9.85
C SER A 208 -14.44 -14.61 -10.64
N SER A 209 -14.26 -15.88 -10.97
CA SER A 209 -15.26 -16.69 -11.66
C SER A 209 -16.49 -16.90 -10.78
N ASP A 210 -16.27 -17.39 -9.56
CA ASP A 210 -17.33 -17.85 -8.64
C ASP A 210 -18.25 -16.73 -8.16
N LYS A 211 -17.69 -15.54 -7.89
CA LYS A 211 -18.49 -14.41 -7.39
C LYS A 211 -19.18 -13.62 -8.50
N LYS A 212 -18.97 -13.96 -9.79
CA LYS A 212 -19.38 -13.14 -10.95
C LYS A 212 -18.90 -11.68 -10.83
N VAL A 213 -17.81 -11.46 -10.10
CA VAL A 213 -17.13 -10.17 -9.91
C VAL A 213 -15.76 -10.33 -10.57
N ARG A 214 -15.34 -9.43 -11.46
CA ARG A 214 -13.99 -9.50 -12.05
C ARG A 214 -12.93 -9.16 -10.99
N VAL A 215 -12.32 -10.17 -10.37
CA VAL A 215 -11.13 -10.06 -9.52
C VAL A 215 -9.92 -10.56 -10.32
N ARG A 216 -9.31 -9.66 -11.11
CA ARG A 216 -8.01 -9.95 -11.75
C ARG A 216 -6.92 -9.34 -10.88
N LEU A 217 -5.76 -9.97 -10.76
CA LEU A 217 -4.53 -9.21 -10.49
C LEU A 217 -4.34 -8.31 -11.71
N LEU A 218 -4.59 -7.03 -11.50
CA LEU A 218 -5.11 -6.13 -12.53
C LEU A 218 -4.10 -5.86 -13.66
N GLY A 219 -4.41 -6.39 -14.85
CA GLY A 219 -4.10 -5.77 -16.13
C GLY A 219 -5.42 -5.20 -16.70
N VAL A 220 -5.56 -3.88 -16.70
CA VAL A 220 -6.79 -3.18 -17.09
C VAL A 220 -6.67 -2.71 -18.54
N LYS A 221 -7.73 -2.90 -19.35
CA LYS A 221 -7.89 -2.27 -20.67
C LYS A 221 -9.13 -1.36 -20.60
N GLY A 222 -8.88 -0.07 -20.56
CA GLY A 222 -9.83 1.03 -20.37
C GLY A 222 -9.18 2.04 -19.41
N GLU A 223 -9.19 3.33 -19.73
CA GLU A 223 -8.53 4.43 -18.98
C GLU A 223 -9.11 4.61 -17.55
N MET A 224 -8.94 3.60 -16.68
CA MET A 224 -9.66 3.34 -15.43
C MET A 224 -8.86 2.34 -14.57
N GLU A 225 -7.54 2.51 -14.49
CA GLU A 225 -6.69 1.51 -13.84
C GLU A 225 -6.87 1.59 -12.32
N GLY A 226 -7.59 0.62 -11.73
CA GLY A 226 -7.73 0.46 -10.28
C GLY A 226 -6.40 0.08 -9.63
N VAL A 227 -6.43 -0.86 -8.67
CA VAL A 227 -5.17 -1.51 -8.25
C VAL A 227 -4.47 -2.08 -9.48
N ARG A 228 -3.14 -2.21 -9.51
CA ARG A 228 -2.43 -2.94 -10.57
C ARG A 228 -1.10 -3.49 -10.09
N MET A 229 -0.63 -4.52 -10.78
CA MET A 229 0.74 -5.00 -10.63
C MET A 229 1.70 -3.98 -11.27
N GLU A 230 2.82 -3.75 -10.62
CA GLU A 230 3.83 -2.79 -11.08
C GLU A 230 5.15 -3.52 -11.37
N SER A 231 5.98 -2.92 -12.24
CA SER A 231 7.32 -3.45 -12.48
C SER A 231 8.24 -3.07 -11.33
N LEU A 232 9.07 -4.01 -10.85
CA LEU A 232 10.06 -3.72 -9.79
C LEU A 232 11.06 -2.64 -10.19
N LYS A 233 11.30 -2.45 -11.49
CA LYS A 233 12.19 -1.41 -12.03
C LYS A 233 11.74 0.01 -11.66
N GLU A 234 10.45 0.22 -11.43
CA GLU A 234 9.89 1.52 -11.01
C GLU A 234 10.35 1.95 -9.61
N TYR A 235 10.91 1.02 -8.82
CA TYR A 235 11.29 1.24 -7.42
C TYR A 235 12.80 1.13 -7.17
N GLU A 236 13.61 1.11 -8.23
CA GLU A 236 15.07 1.08 -8.11
C GLU A 236 15.58 2.26 -7.26
N GLY A 237 16.43 1.97 -6.27
CA GLY A 237 16.95 2.96 -5.32
C GLY A 237 16.02 3.29 -4.13
N TRP A 238 14.87 2.61 -4.02
CA TRP A 238 13.94 2.72 -2.90
C TRP A 238 13.69 1.40 -2.17
N VAL A 239 13.86 0.28 -2.85
CA VAL A 239 13.73 -1.10 -2.34
C VAL A 239 15.07 -1.80 -2.48
#